data_AF-A0A173V7L2-F1
#
_entry.id   AF-A0A173V7L2-F1
#
_cell.length_a   1.000
_cell.length_b   1.000
_cell.length_c   1.000
_cell.angle_alpha   90.00
_cell.angle_beta   90.00
_cell.angle_gamma   90.00
#
_symmetry.space_group_name_H-M   'P 1'
#
loop_
_entity.id
_entity.type
_entity.pdbx_description
1 polymer ?
#
loop_
_entity_poly.entity_id
_entity_poly.type
_entity_poly.pdbx_seq_one_letter_code
_entity_poly.pdbx_strand_id
1 'polypeptide(L)' 'MKIVKIRVGKVLDLVTNELLYNVEFKFENQRRFTGYSIENWKDIWDAKLAIQMHDRGTTTFHKVGADKNGKIFMSSKIEQ' A
#
# COMPACT_ATOMS: atom_id res chain seq x y z
N MET A 1 -5.00 11.29 7.65
CA MET A 1 -5.51 11.24 6.26
C MET A 1 -6.51 10.11 6.17
N LYS A 2 -7.68 10.35 5.56
CA LYS A 2 -8.71 9.32 5.43
C LYS A 2 -8.53 8.54 4.14
N ILE A 3 -8.43 7.22 4.25
CA ILE A 3 -8.43 6.29 3.11
C ILE A 3 -9.88 6.14 2.63
N VAL A 4 -10.13 6.32 1.34
CA VAL A 4 -11.46 6.19 0.73
C VAL A 4 -11.59 4.98 -0.20
N LYS A 5 -10.45 4.47 -0.69
CA LYS A 5 -10.41 3.24 -1.49
C LYS A 5 -9.05 2.59 -1.36
N ILE A 6 -9.06 1.27 -1.32
CA ILE A 6 -7.87 0.42 -1.31
C ILE A 6 -7.97 -0.56 -2.48
N ARG A 7 -6.84 -0.89 -3.11
CA ARG A 7 -6.76 -1.95 -4.11
C ARG A 7 -5.39 -2.60 -4.11
N VAL A 8 -5.29 -3.76 -4.77
CA VAL A 8 -3.99 -4.35 -5.10
C VAL A 8 -3.43 -3.66 -6.34
N GLY A 9 -2.19 -3.18 -6.23
CA GLY A 9 -1.37 -2.72 -7.34
C GLY A 9 -0.34 -3.76 -7.76
N LYS A 10 0.38 -3.46 -8.83
CA LYS A 10 1.48 -4.26 -9.36
C LYS A 10 2.72 -3.39 -9.42
N VAL A 11 3.85 -3.93 -9.01
CA VAL A 11 5.14 -3.26 -9.06
C VAL A 11 6.19 -4.20 -9.64
N LEU A 12 7.02 -3.70 -10.54
CA LEU A 12 8.17 -4.44 -11.03
C LEU A 12 9.35 -4.12 -10.14
N ASP A 13 9.91 -5.13 -9.48
CA ASP A 13 11.20 -5.00 -8.82
C ASP A 13 12.30 -5.05 -9.88
N LEU A 14 13.02 -3.94 -10.05
CA LEU A 14 14.06 -3.82 -11.07
C LEU A 14 15.36 -4.56 -10.70
N VAL A 15 15.55 -4.90 -9.41
CA VAL A 15 16.74 -5.64 -8.96
C VAL A 15 16.60 -7.12 -9.30
N THR A 16 15.44 -7.69 -9.01
CA THR A 16 15.15 -9.12 -9.21
C THR A 16 14.44 -9.41 -10.53
N ASN A 17 13.93 -8.39 -11.21
CA ASN A 17 13.05 -8.48 -12.38
C ASN A 17 11.76 -9.28 -12.10
N GLU A 18 11.32 -9.33 -10.84
CA GLU A 18 10.10 -10.00 -10.43
C GLU A 18 8.91 -9.03 -10.43
N LEU A 19 7.75 -9.51 -10.92
CA LEU A 19 6.49 -8.82 -10.74
C LEU A 19 5.96 -9.10 -9.34
N LEU A 20 5.85 -8.06 -8.52
CA LEU A 20 5.29 -8.11 -7.17
C LEU A 20 3.96 -7.37 -7.10
N TYR A 21 3.27 -7.55 -5.99
CA TYR A 21 2.01 -6.92 -5.66
C TYR A 21 2.18 -6.00 -4.46
N ASN A 22 1.54 -4.84 -4.48
CA ASN A 22 1.49 -3.92 -3.36
C ASN A 22 0.05 -3.50 -3.08
N VAL A 23 -0.16 -2.73 -2.01
CA VAL A 23 -1.44 -2.10 -1.71
C VAL A 23 -1.39 -0.64 -2.13
N GLU A 24 -2.39 -0.21 -2.89
CA GLU A 24 -2.54 1.19 -3.29
C GLU A 24 -3.72 1.83 -2.57
N PHE A 25 -3.50 3.05 -2.10
CA PHE A 25 -4.48 3.82 -1.34
C PHE A 25 -4.89 5.08 -2.10
N LYS A 26 -6.20 5.29 -2.18
CA LYS A 26 -6.79 6.57 -2.56
C LYS A 26 -7.22 7.26 -1.29
N PHE A 27 -6.77 8.50 -1.12
CA PHE A 27 -7.15 9.32 0.01
C PHE A 27 -8.28 10.29 -0.36
N GLU A 28 -8.99 10.76 0.66
CA GLU A 28 -9.97 11.82 0.51
C GLU A 28 -9.34 13.05 -0.18
N ASN A 29 -10.11 13.73 -1.04
CA ASN A 29 -9.68 14.86 -1.86
C ASN A 29 -8.59 14.57 -2.91
N GLN A 30 -8.27 13.30 -3.18
CA GLN A 30 -7.39 12.94 -4.28
C GLN A 30 -8.15 12.28 -5.44
N ARG A 31 -7.79 12.64 -6.67
CA ARG A 31 -8.39 12.04 -7.88
C ARG A 31 -7.85 10.63 -8.14
N ARG A 32 -6.55 10.43 -7.91
CA ARG A 32 -5.81 9.20 -8.21
C ARG A 32 -5.40 8.49 -6.91
N PHE A 33 -5.02 7.22 -7.03
CA PHE A 33 -4.27 6.53 -5.99
C PHE A 33 -2.89 7.18 -5.90
N THR A 34 -2.53 7.68 -4.73
CA THR A 34 -1.19 8.25 -4.49
C THR A 34 -0.50 7.63 -3.28
N GLY A 35 -1.22 6.80 -2.52
CA GLY A 35 -0.65 6.00 -1.45
C GLY A 35 -0.20 4.64 -1.94
N TYR A 36 0.93 4.16 -1.44
CA TYR A 36 1.50 2.86 -1.78
C TYR A 36 2.05 2.20 -0.51
N SER A 37 1.84 0.91 -0.33
CA SER A 37 2.52 0.14 0.71
C SER A 37 4.01 0.04 0.38
N ILE A 38 4.85 0.08 1.42
CA ILE A 38 6.27 -0.28 1.29
C ILE A 38 6.44 -1.79 1.20
N GLU A 39 5.52 -2.55 1.80
CA GLU A 39 5.47 -3.99 1.67
C GLU A 39 5.04 -4.38 0.26
N ASN A 40 5.77 -5.35 -0.29
CA ASN A 40 5.48 -5.98 -1.56
C ASN A 40 5.38 -7.49 -1.33
N TRP A 41 4.45 -8.12 -2.03
CA TRP A 41 4.16 -9.55 -1.94
C TRP A 41 4.41 -10.23 -3.27
N LYS A 42 4.90 -11.47 -3.25
CA LYS A 42 5.06 -12.29 -4.46
C LYS A 42 3.71 -12.82 -4.95
N ASP A 43 2.81 -13.13 -4.02
CA ASP A 43 1.46 -13.60 -4.33
C ASP A 43 0.42 -12.47 -4.17
N ILE A 44 -0.51 -12.40 -5.11
CA ILE A 44 -1.66 -11.50 -5.05
C ILE A 44 -2.56 -11.82 -3.86
N TRP A 45 -2.61 -13.07 -3.41
CA TRP A 45 -3.43 -13.49 -2.28
C TRP A 45 -2.98 -12.86 -0.97
N ASP A 46 -1.67 -12.73 -0.76
CA ASP A 46 -1.12 -12.08 0.43
C ASP A 46 -1.45 -10.59 0.47
N ALA A 47 -1.36 -9.91 -0.68
CA ALA A 47 -1.77 -8.50 -0.79
C ALA A 47 -3.28 -8.32 -0.52
N LYS A 48 -4.12 -9.23 -1.03
CA LYS A 48 -5.57 -9.23 -0.73
C LYS A 48 -5.86 -9.50 0.74
N LEU A 49 -5.11 -10.42 1.37
CA LEU A 49 -5.25 -10.74 2.78
C LEU A 49 -4.87 -9.51 3.64
N ALA A 50 -3.82 -8.78 3.29
CA ALA A 50 -3.45 -7.55 3.97
C ALA A 50 -4.56 -6.49 3.92
N ILE A 51 -5.24 -6.33 2.77
CA ILE A 51 -6.41 -5.44 2.65
C ILE A 51 -7.56 -5.95 3.53
N GLN A 52 -7.85 -7.25 3.50
CA GLN A 52 -8.91 -7.83 4.32
C GLN A 52 -8.66 -7.65 5.83
N MET A 53 -7.41 -7.80 6.27
CA MET A 53 -7.01 -7.55 7.65
C MET A 53 -7.15 -6.06 8.01
N HIS A 54 -6.90 -5.16 7.07
CA HIS A 54 -7.15 -3.74 7.25
C HIS A 54 -8.63 -3.41 7.41
N ASP A 55 -9.48 -3.93 6.54
CA ASP A 55 -10.93 -3.72 6.61
C ASP A 55 -11.53 -4.28 7.90
N ARG A 56 -10.91 -5.33 8.47
CA ARG A 56 -11.27 -5.92 9.77
C ARG A 56 -10.69 -5.19 10.99
N GLY A 57 -9.82 -4.20 10.78
CA GLY A 57 -9.14 -3.48 11.86
C GLY A 57 -8.06 -4.29 12.60
N THR A 58 -7.69 -5.48 12.12
CA THR A 58 -6.62 -6.29 12.73
C THR A 58 -5.22 -5.81 12.36
N THR A 59 -5.09 -5.08 11.25
CA THR A 59 -3.83 -4.50 10.78
C THR A 59 -4.09 -3.12 10.22
N THR A 60 -3.42 -2.10 10.72
CA THR A 60 -3.63 -0.72 10.22
C THR A 60 -2.44 -0.28 9.40
N PHE A 61 -2.70 0.31 8.23
CA PHE A 61 -1.66 0.96 7.46
C PHE A 61 -1.48 2.38 7.98
N HIS A 62 -0.25 2.74 8.31
CA HIS A 62 0.16 4.05 8.81
C HIS A 62 1.08 4.72 7.81
N LYS A 63 1.02 6.05 7.72
CA LYS A 63 1.93 6.82 6.87
C LYS A 63 3.34 6.76 7.45
N VAL A 64 4.30 6.31 6.65
CA VAL A 64 5.73 6.29 7.01
C VAL A 64 6.55 7.33 6.24
N GLY A 65 6.02 7.84 5.13
CA GLY A 65 6.73 8.85 4.35
C GLY A 65 5.90 9.48 3.25
N ALA A 66 6.48 10.46 2.58
CA ALA A 66 5.97 11.03 1.34
C ALA A 66 7.14 11.50 0.46
N ASP A 67 6.99 11.38 -0.86
CA ASP A 67 7.96 11.96 -1.79
C ASP A 67 7.62 13.42 -2.14
N LYS A 68 8.56 14.08 -2.81
CA LYS A 68 8.41 15.47 -3.31
C LYS A 68 7.27 15.66 -4.31
N ASN A 69 6.75 14.58 -4.90
CA ASN A 69 5.67 14.61 -5.89
C ASN A 69 4.30 14.32 -5.25
N GLY A 70 4.23 14.17 -3.93
CA GLY A 70 3.00 13.90 -3.20
C GLY A 70 2.56 12.43 -3.21
N LYS A 71 3.43 11.49 -3.62
CA LYS A 71 3.22 10.07 -3.32
C LYS A 71 3.41 9.83 -1.83
N ILE A 72 2.61 8.95 -1.27
CA ILE A 72 2.56 8.69 0.17
C ILE A 72 2.89 7.23 0.40
N PHE A 73 3.83 6.97 1.28
CA PHE A 73 4.24 5.62 1.62
C PHE A 73 3.58 5.20 2.92
N MET A 74 3.01 4.01 2.90
CA MET A 74 2.24 3.43 3.99
C MET A 74 2.91 2.11 4.41
N SER A 75 2.79 1.77 5.69
CA SER A 75 3.28 0.51 6.25
C SER A 75 2.27 -0.05 7.23
N SER A 76 2.08 -1.35 7.21
CA SER A 76 1.38 -2.12 8.25
C SER A 76 2.25 -2.46 9.45
N LYS A 77 3.57 -2.39 9.27
CA LYS A 77 4.55 -2.53 10.35
C LYS A 77 4.78 -1.18 10.99
N ILE A 78 4.66 -1.11 12.30
CA ILE A 78 5.19 -0.01 13.09
C ILE A 78 6.69 -0.29 13.21
N GLU A 79 7.54 0.54 12.60
CA GLU A 79 8.94 0.58 13.01
C GLU A 79 8.94 1.08 14.46
N GLN A 80 9.30 0.17 15.38
CA GLN A 80 9.59 0.50 16.79
C GLN A 80 10.99 1.09 16.90
#